data_AF-A0A976CVW5-F1
#
_entry.id   AF-A0A976CVW5-F1
#
_cell.length_a   1.000
_cell.length_b   1.000
_cell.length_c   1.000
_cell.angle_alpha   90.00
_cell.angle_beta   90.00
_cell.angle_gamma   90.00
#
_symmetry.space_group_name_H-M   'P 1'
#
loop_
_entity.id
_entity.type
_entity.pdbx_description
1 polymer ?
#
loop_
_entity_poly.entity_id
_entity_poly.type
_entity_poly.pdbx_seq_one_letter_code
_entity_poly.pdbx_strand_id
1 'polypeptide(L)'
;MLPWADAELADGLQRVSHSAHGKFQVSSWTRADQFARWKVSVPAAGSYEVFALVKRAAAQPLVMQLEAAGTPLRGEWPANALSWQRVKLDGELALPAGESTLTLRLASSEQKQDFQAELHAIELVKPQVRVDAEKRARAMRANPTWFQQARYGMMVHWTKQSVPLQGEAKPYEQAVADFDVEAFAEQMKSTGAGFVVFTTSHAMHYFPGPLKSLDAILPGRTAKRDLPADLAKALGKRGMKLFLYYHLGAHDDAEYLQASGFWETDTTKFFGHWQSMISEIGERYGDQLAGWWFDDGSTNYYYRSAPWESLAKAAKAGFAQRMVSFNAWELNNPTSFHDYCTGEACYDPRGIDGLLKPEDRGIYPSGTHAGLPASACLIADSNWVHTA
;
A
#
# COMPACT_ATOMS: atom_id res chain seq x y z
N MET A 1 -13.93 3.05 7.34
CA MET A 1 -12.79 2.49 8.11
C MET A 1 -12.56 3.40 9.29
N LEU A 2 -12.16 2.86 10.45
CA LEU A 2 -11.89 3.60 11.67
C LEU A 2 -10.45 3.27 12.09
N PRO A 3 -9.48 4.13 11.76
CA PRO A 3 -8.09 3.86 12.06
C PRO A 3 -7.86 3.98 13.57
N TRP A 4 -6.86 3.30 14.10
CA TRP A 4 -6.48 3.46 15.52
C TRP A 4 -6.14 4.91 15.88
N ALA A 5 -5.72 5.71 14.89
CA ALA A 5 -5.30 7.10 15.07
C ALA A 5 -6.42 7.99 15.64
N ASP A 6 -7.68 7.64 15.36
CA ASP A 6 -8.87 8.35 15.82
C ASP A 6 -9.48 7.75 17.09
N ALA A 7 -8.85 6.70 17.64
CA ALA A 7 -9.36 6.00 18.80
C ALA A 7 -8.93 6.67 20.11
N GLU A 8 -9.86 6.70 21.07
CA GLU A 8 -9.53 6.74 22.49
C GLU A 8 -8.97 5.37 22.89
N LEU A 9 -7.79 5.35 23.52
CA LEU A 9 -7.08 4.13 23.88
C LEU A 9 -7.01 4.00 25.40
N ALA A 10 -7.17 2.78 25.91
CA ALA A 10 -6.94 2.48 27.31
C ALA A 10 -5.45 2.60 27.70
N ASP A 11 -5.21 2.78 29.00
CA ASP A 11 -3.86 2.92 29.54
C ASP A 11 -2.97 1.70 29.23
N GLY A 12 -1.73 2.02 28.81
CA GLY A 12 -0.70 1.05 28.44
C GLY A 12 -0.69 0.62 26.97
N LEU A 13 -1.69 1.01 26.16
CA LEU A 13 -1.61 0.86 24.70
C LEU A 13 -0.66 1.90 24.11
N GLN A 14 0.14 1.50 23.12
CA GLN A 14 1.15 2.36 22.51
C GLN A 14 0.84 2.63 21.04
N ARG A 15 0.93 3.89 20.64
CA ARG A 15 0.79 4.31 19.23
C ARG A 15 2.15 4.16 18.55
N VAL A 16 2.20 3.40 17.46
CA VAL A 16 3.43 3.15 16.69
C VAL A 16 3.37 3.95 15.40
N SER A 17 4.44 4.73 15.16
CA SER A 17 4.68 5.44 13.92
C SER A 17 6.18 5.46 13.62
N HIS A 18 6.56 5.00 12.43
CA HIS A 18 7.96 5.00 11.97
C HIS A 18 8.31 6.20 11.08
N SER A 19 7.33 7.04 10.76
CA SER A 19 7.53 8.28 10.02
C SER A 19 6.73 9.42 10.66
N ALA A 20 7.05 10.66 10.28
CA ALA A 20 6.38 11.84 10.82
C ALA A 20 4.87 11.91 10.50
N HIS A 21 4.43 11.18 9.48
CA HIS A 21 3.07 11.31 8.93
C HIS A 21 2.35 9.97 8.74
N GLY A 22 3.06 8.86 8.61
CA GLY A 22 2.44 7.55 8.49
C GLY A 22 1.68 7.15 9.76
N LYS A 23 0.64 6.34 9.61
CA LYS A 23 -0.05 5.70 10.73
C LYS A 23 0.08 4.19 10.57
N PHE A 24 0.74 3.53 11.53
CA PHE A 24 1.05 2.10 11.44
C PHE A 24 0.10 1.29 12.31
N GLN A 25 0.38 1.13 13.60
CA GLN A 25 -0.47 0.32 14.49
C GLN A 25 -0.55 0.88 15.91
N VAL A 26 -1.49 0.32 16.68
CA VAL A 26 -1.41 0.30 18.14
C VAL A 26 -0.81 -1.03 18.58
N SER A 27 0.15 -0.98 19.49
CA SER A 27 0.82 -2.12 20.08
C SER A 27 0.60 -2.20 21.60
N SER A 28 1.25 -3.18 22.23
CA SER A 28 1.19 -3.40 23.69
C SER A 28 -0.20 -3.73 24.23
N TRP A 29 -1.06 -4.33 23.39
CA TRP A 29 -2.33 -4.88 23.85
C TRP A 29 -2.09 -6.23 24.52
N THR A 30 -2.20 -6.24 25.85
CA THR A 30 -1.77 -7.37 26.68
C THR A 30 -2.78 -7.79 27.74
N ARG A 31 -3.81 -6.97 27.98
CA ARG A 31 -4.82 -7.24 29.01
C ARG A 31 -6.23 -7.13 28.46
N ALA A 32 -7.14 -7.92 29.02
CA ALA A 32 -8.54 -7.97 28.59
C ALA A 32 -9.36 -6.73 28.97
N ASP A 33 -8.88 -5.92 29.92
CA ASP A 33 -9.50 -4.66 30.32
C ASP A 33 -9.15 -3.49 29.38
N GLN A 34 -8.09 -3.62 28.59
CA GLN A 34 -7.70 -2.62 27.59
C GLN A 34 -8.71 -2.55 26.44
N PHE A 35 -8.86 -1.34 25.90
CA PHE A 35 -9.80 -1.07 24.83
C PHE A 35 -9.29 -0.03 23.84
N ALA A 36 -9.87 -0.07 22.65
CA ALA A 36 -9.87 1.03 21.70
C ALA A 36 -11.33 1.43 21.45
N ARG A 37 -11.62 2.74 21.50
CA ARG A 37 -12.97 3.28 21.39
C ARG A 37 -13.04 4.36 20.33
N TRP A 38 -14.08 4.32 19.51
CA TRP A 38 -14.36 5.30 18.47
C TRP A 38 -15.76 5.89 18.64
N LYS A 39 -15.89 7.16 18.30
CA LYS A 39 -17.18 7.78 18.01
C LYS A 39 -17.40 7.73 16.51
N VAL A 40 -18.52 7.16 16.09
CA VAL A 40 -18.87 7.05 14.67
C VAL A 40 -20.21 7.73 14.44
N SER A 41 -20.31 8.48 13.35
CA SER A 41 -21.59 9.05 12.92
C SER A 41 -22.00 8.42 11.61
N VAL A 42 -23.19 7.82 11.56
CA VAL A 42 -23.75 7.27 10.32
C VAL A 42 -24.97 8.09 9.88
N PRO A 43 -25.07 8.45 8.58
CA PRO A 43 -26.11 9.37 8.11
C PRO A 43 -27.51 8.76 8.12
N ALA A 44 -27.61 7.44 8.12
CA ALA A 44 -28.85 6.69 8.19
C ALA A 44 -28.62 5.39 8.94
N ALA A 45 -29.67 4.88 9.59
CA ALA A 45 -29.62 3.58 10.24
C ALA A 45 -29.29 2.48 9.22
N GLY A 46 -28.57 1.45 9.68
CA GLY A 46 -28.15 0.36 8.80
C GLY A 46 -27.48 -0.78 9.53
N SER A 47 -27.27 -1.86 8.80
CA SER A 47 -26.57 -3.06 9.26
C SER A 47 -25.21 -3.15 8.58
N TYR A 48 -24.17 -3.47 9.35
CA TYR A 48 -22.77 -3.43 8.92
C TYR A 48 -22.05 -4.73 9.29
N GLU A 49 -21.28 -5.29 8.36
CA GLU A 49 -20.23 -6.23 8.70
C GLU A 49 -19.08 -5.45 9.36
N VAL A 50 -18.46 -6.07 10.36
CA VAL A 50 -17.29 -5.49 11.04
C VAL A 50 -16.08 -6.40 10.87
N PHE A 51 -14.95 -5.79 10.51
CA PHE A 51 -13.67 -6.47 10.43
C PHE A 51 -12.67 -5.81 11.37
N ALA A 52 -11.88 -6.62 12.06
CA ALA A 52 -10.73 -6.18 12.85
C ALA A 52 -9.45 -6.53 12.10
N LEU A 53 -8.58 -5.53 11.92
CA LEU A 53 -7.24 -5.69 11.37
C LEU A 53 -6.26 -5.80 12.52
N VAL A 54 -5.93 -7.02 12.87
CA VAL A 54 -5.15 -7.35 14.06
C VAL A 54 -3.91 -8.17 13.68
N LYS A 55 -2.92 -8.22 14.58
CA LYS A 55 -1.75 -9.11 14.54
C LYS A 55 -1.46 -9.57 15.97
N ARG A 56 -0.84 -10.73 16.13
CA ARG A 56 -0.42 -11.25 17.44
C ARG A 56 1.05 -11.63 17.43
N ALA A 57 1.69 -11.57 18.59
CA ALA A 57 3.10 -11.98 18.74
C ALA A 57 3.27 -13.47 19.10
N ALA A 58 2.23 -14.13 19.63
CA ALA A 58 2.31 -15.51 20.13
C ALA A 58 1.17 -16.39 19.61
N ALA A 59 1.35 -17.72 19.64
CA ALA A 59 0.45 -18.70 19.06
C ALA A 59 -0.89 -18.93 19.80
N GLN A 60 -1.30 -18.04 20.71
CA GLN A 60 -2.58 -18.17 21.42
C GLN A 60 -3.76 -17.58 20.62
N PRO A 61 -4.93 -18.25 20.55
CA PRO A 61 -6.08 -17.71 19.84
C PRO A 61 -6.66 -16.52 20.62
N LEU A 62 -6.97 -15.44 19.90
CA LEU A 62 -7.55 -14.21 20.44
C LEU A 62 -9.04 -14.14 20.15
N VAL A 63 -9.81 -13.68 21.13
CA VAL A 63 -11.21 -13.31 20.99
C VAL A 63 -11.29 -11.79 20.91
N MET A 64 -11.93 -11.31 19.84
CA MET A 64 -12.31 -9.91 19.69
C MET A 64 -13.75 -9.75 20.13
N GLN A 65 -14.01 -8.74 20.96
CA GLN A 65 -15.35 -8.33 21.34
C GLN A 65 -15.53 -6.87 20.98
N LEU A 66 -16.49 -6.59 20.11
CA LEU A 66 -16.89 -5.23 19.78
C LEU A 66 -18.27 -4.98 20.35
N GLU A 67 -18.44 -3.89 21.06
CA GLU A 67 -19.75 -3.45 21.54
C GLU A 67 -20.08 -2.09 20.92
N ALA A 68 -21.30 -1.97 20.37
CA ALA A 68 -21.89 -0.68 20.02
C ALA A 68 -23.41 -0.75 20.17
N ALA A 69 -24.02 0.33 20.66
CA ALA A 69 -25.47 0.45 20.84
C ALA A 69 -26.10 -0.78 21.57
N GLY A 70 -25.39 -1.36 22.55
CA GLY A 70 -25.84 -2.54 23.30
C GLY A 70 -25.79 -3.87 22.54
N THR A 71 -25.24 -3.89 21.32
CA THR A 71 -25.05 -5.10 20.52
C THR A 71 -23.59 -5.56 20.60
N PRO A 72 -23.30 -6.71 21.24
CA PRO A 72 -21.98 -7.32 21.20
C PRO A 72 -21.81 -8.14 19.92
N LEU A 73 -20.70 -7.92 19.23
CA LEU A 73 -20.18 -8.82 18.20
C LEU A 73 -18.91 -9.50 18.70
N ARG A 74 -18.73 -10.75 18.30
CA ARG A 74 -17.57 -11.55 18.69
C ARG A 74 -16.86 -12.05 17.44
N GLY A 75 -15.54 -12.13 17.46
CA GLY A 75 -14.78 -12.81 16.41
C GLY A 75 -13.62 -13.57 17.02
N GLU A 76 -13.24 -14.66 16.40
CA GLU A 76 -12.10 -15.46 16.82
C GLU A 76 -10.96 -15.35 15.80
N TRP A 77 -9.76 -15.14 16.33
CA TRP A 77 -8.55 -15.15 15.54
C TRP A 77 -8.13 -16.60 15.22
N PRO A 78 -7.72 -16.90 13.98
CA PRO A 78 -7.28 -18.25 13.61
C PRO A 78 -6.02 -18.69 14.38
N ALA A 79 -6.07 -19.86 15.03
CA ALA A 79 -4.98 -20.37 15.88
C ALA A 79 -3.60 -20.49 15.21
N ASN A 80 -3.53 -20.55 13.87
CA ASN A 80 -2.28 -20.75 13.10
C ASN A 80 -1.79 -19.50 12.35
N ALA A 81 -2.37 -18.32 12.58
CA ALA A 81 -1.98 -17.10 11.89
C ALA A 81 -1.02 -16.25 12.74
N LEU A 82 0.21 -16.02 12.27
CA LEU A 82 1.19 -15.12 12.91
C LEU A 82 1.26 -13.74 12.21
N SER A 83 0.80 -13.66 10.96
CA SER A 83 0.71 -12.42 10.18
C SER A 83 -0.45 -11.54 10.60
N TRP A 84 -0.52 -10.32 10.04
CA TRP A 84 -1.76 -9.54 10.04
C TRP A 84 -2.92 -10.34 9.46
N GLN A 85 -4.09 -10.26 10.10
CA GLN A 85 -5.35 -10.84 9.63
C GLN A 85 -6.45 -9.79 9.58
N ARG A 86 -7.37 -10.02 8.65
CA ARG A 86 -8.64 -9.29 8.55
C ARG A 86 -9.75 -10.19 9.04
N VAL A 87 -10.01 -10.13 10.34
CA VAL A 87 -10.97 -11.02 11.00
C VAL A 87 -12.35 -10.40 10.95
N LYS A 88 -13.30 -11.11 10.31
CA LYS A 88 -14.72 -10.75 10.36
C LYS A 88 -15.27 -11.10 11.74
N LEU A 89 -16.01 -10.18 12.37
CA LEU A 89 -16.78 -10.48 13.56
C LEU A 89 -18.11 -11.14 13.17
N ASP A 90 -18.55 -12.09 13.97
CA ASP A 90 -19.78 -12.86 13.79
C ASP A 90 -21.00 -11.97 13.92
N GLY A 91 -21.90 -12.06 12.94
CA GLY A 91 -23.12 -11.27 12.87
C GLY A 91 -22.94 -9.94 12.11
N GLU A 92 -23.92 -9.06 12.29
CA GLU A 92 -23.91 -7.70 11.73
C GLU A 92 -24.20 -6.69 12.85
N LEU A 93 -23.55 -5.53 12.78
CA LEU A 93 -23.74 -4.43 13.71
C LEU A 93 -24.85 -3.52 13.19
N ALA A 94 -25.98 -3.49 13.90
CA ALA A 94 -27.02 -2.49 13.65
C ALA A 94 -26.63 -1.16 14.31
N LEU A 95 -26.50 -0.10 13.50
CA LEU A 95 -26.26 1.26 13.99
C LEU A 95 -27.46 2.17 13.67
N PRO A 96 -27.95 2.97 14.63
CA PRO A 96 -28.94 4.00 14.36
C PRO A 96 -28.32 5.17 13.58
N ALA A 97 -29.15 6.00 12.95
CA ALA A 97 -28.68 7.26 12.39
C ALA A 97 -28.13 8.18 13.50
N GLY A 98 -27.05 8.90 13.22
CA GLY A 98 -26.36 9.76 14.18
C GLY A 98 -25.14 9.11 14.82
N GLU A 99 -24.75 9.60 15.99
CA GLU A 99 -23.55 9.16 16.71
C GLU A 99 -23.77 7.83 17.45
N SER A 100 -22.77 6.96 17.39
CA SER A 100 -22.66 5.74 18.19
C SER A 100 -21.23 5.56 18.68
N THR A 101 -21.08 5.01 19.87
CA THR A 101 -19.78 4.67 20.44
C THR A 101 -19.49 3.19 20.18
N LEU A 102 -18.36 2.92 19.54
CA LEU A 102 -17.86 1.56 19.30
C LEU A 102 -16.70 1.32 20.24
N THR A 103 -16.71 0.19 20.94
CA THR A 103 -15.62 -0.19 21.83
C THR A 103 -15.15 -1.60 21.52
N LEU A 104 -13.87 -1.74 21.12
CA LEU A 104 -13.22 -3.02 20.88
C LEU A 104 -12.41 -3.44 22.11
N ARG A 105 -12.53 -4.73 22.48
CA ARG A 105 -11.70 -5.44 23.46
C ARG A 105 -11.10 -6.67 22.83
N LEU A 106 -9.89 -7.03 23.27
CA LEU A 106 -9.23 -8.28 22.93
C LEU A 106 -9.03 -9.09 24.20
N ALA A 107 -9.21 -10.41 24.11
CA ALA A 107 -8.94 -11.34 25.20
C ALA A 107 -8.34 -12.64 24.66
N SER A 108 -7.63 -13.39 25.50
CA SER A 108 -7.27 -14.77 25.16
C SER A 108 -8.52 -15.66 25.13
N SER A 109 -8.58 -16.58 24.17
CA SER A 109 -9.61 -17.63 24.11
C SER A 109 -9.39 -18.73 25.16
N GLU A 110 -8.15 -18.88 25.63
CA GLU A 110 -7.77 -19.83 26.68
C GLU A 110 -7.71 -19.12 28.04
N GLN A 111 -7.95 -19.84 29.13
CA GLN A 111 -7.99 -19.28 30.50
C GLN A 111 -6.65 -18.65 30.97
N LYS A 112 -5.59 -18.69 30.15
CA LYS A 112 -4.33 -17.97 30.39
C LYS A 112 -4.49 -16.51 29.93
N GLN A 113 -4.34 -15.58 30.87
CA GLN A 113 -4.59 -14.15 30.69
C GLN A 113 -3.58 -13.43 29.79
N ASP A 114 -2.38 -14.01 29.57
CA ASP A 114 -1.30 -13.33 28.87
C ASP A 114 -1.42 -13.51 27.36
N PHE A 115 -1.69 -12.41 26.66
CA PHE A 115 -1.58 -12.31 25.20
C PHE A 115 -0.78 -11.06 24.82
N GLN A 116 -0.36 -10.99 23.56
CA GLN A 116 0.20 -9.77 22.98
C GLN A 116 -0.37 -9.60 21.58
N ALA A 117 -1.04 -8.48 21.38
CA ALA A 117 -1.68 -8.14 20.12
C ALA A 117 -1.36 -6.71 19.68
N GLU A 118 -1.50 -6.51 18.38
CA GLU A 118 -1.42 -5.24 17.69
C GLU A 118 -2.71 -5.03 16.90
N LEU A 119 -3.15 -3.78 16.81
CA LEU A 119 -4.35 -3.36 16.08
C LEU A 119 -3.98 -2.29 15.06
N HIS A 120 -4.35 -2.48 13.80
CA HIS A 120 -4.25 -1.43 12.80
C HIS A 120 -5.57 -0.65 12.66
N ALA A 121 -6.70 -1.32 12.49
CA ALA A 121 -7.99 -0.62 12.38
C ALA A 121 -9.17 -1.55 12.64
N ILE A 122 -10.35 -0.94 12.77
CA ILE A 122 -11.60 -1.64 12.53
C ILE A 122 -12.27 -1.08 11.26
N GLU A 123 -12.95 -1.94 10.53
CA GLU A 123 -13.65 -1.57 9.31
C GLU A 123 -15.13 -1.89 9.44
N LEU A 124 -15.96 -0.92 9.11
CA LEU A 124 -17.40 -1.09 8.99
C LEU A 124 -17.78 -0.96 7.53
N VAL A 125 -18.53 -1.94 7.03
CA VAL A 125 -18.99 -1.94 5.65
C VAL A 125 -20.38 -2.56 5.56
N LYS A 126 -21.25 -1.98 4.75
CA LYS A 126 -22.54 -2.61 4.44
C LYS A 126 -22.27 -3.88 3.62
N PRO A 127 -22.90 -5.04 3.93
CA PRO A 127 -22.58 -6.30 3.27
C PRO A 127 -22.59 -6.22 1.73
N GLN A 128 -23.65 -5.63 1.16
CA GLN A 128 -23.78 -5.50 -0.29
C GLN A 128 -22.69 -4.60 -0.90
N VAL A 129 -22.30 -3.52 -0.20
CA VAL A 129 -21.23 -2.62 -0.66
C VAL A 129 -19.90 -3.37 -0.74
N ARG A 130 -19.60 -4.23 0.24
CA ARG A 130 -18.40 -5.07 0.21
C ARG A 130 -18.42 -6.04 -0.96
N VAL A 131 -19.50 -6.80 -1.12
CA VAL A 131 -19.65 -7.78 -2.20
C VAL A 131 -19.49 -7.12 -3.58
N ASP A 132 -20.13 -5.96 -3.78
CA ASP A 132 -20.04 -5.26 -5.05
C ASP A 132 -18.63 -4.68 -5.28
N ALA A 133 -17.97 -4.16 -4.24
CA ALA A 133 -16.61 -3.67 -4.33
C ALA A 133 -15.62 -4.81 -4.67
N GLU A 134 -15.75 -5.97 -4.03
CA GLU A 134 -14.93 -7.15 -4.33
C GLU A 134 -15.14 -7.64 -5.76
N LYS A 135 -16.39 -7.63 -6.25
CA LYS A 135 -16.70 -7.97 -7.64
C LYS A 135 -16.03 -7.01 -8.62
N ARG A 136 -16.12 -5.69 -8.37
CA ARG A 136 -15.46 -4.68 -9.22
C ARG A 136 -13.94 -4.79 -9.17
N ALA A 137 -13.37 -5.00 -7.98
CA ALA A 137 -11.94 -5.21 -7.81
C ALA A 137 -11.44 -6.44 -8.60
N ARG A 138 -12.14 -7.58 -8.51
CA ARG A 138 -11.81 -8.78 -9.29
C ARG A 138 -11.92 -8.55 -10.79
N ALA A 139 -12.93 -7.82 -11.25
CA ALA A 139 -13.11 -7.49 -12.67
C ALA A 139 -12.00 -6.57 -13.22
N MET A 140 -11.37 -5.77 -12.36
CA MET A 140 -10.23 -4.90 -12.73
C MET A 140 -8.87 -5.60 -12.69
N ARG A 141 -8.79 -6.85 -12.21
CA ARG A 141 -7.51 -7.54 -12.06
C ARG A 141 -6.85 -7.79 -13.42
N ALA A 142 -5.59 -7.38 -13.53
CA ALA A 142 -4.73 -7.71 -14.66
C ALA A 142 -4.40 -9.20 -14.66
N ASN A 143 -4.14 -9.77 -15.84
CA ASN A 143 -3.61 -11.11 -15.97
C ASN A 143 -2.13 -11.14 -15.53
N PRO A 144 -1.78 -11.83 -14.42
CA PRO A 144 -0.42 -11.81 -13.89
C PRO A 144 0.52 -12.80 -14.60
N THR A 145 0.08 -13.51 -15.64
CA THR A 145 0.84 -14.59 -16.29
C THR A 145 2.24 -14.15 -16.70
N TRP A 146 2.37 -12.99 -17.35
CA TRP A 146 3.69 -12.52 -17.80
C TRP A 146 4.61 -12.23 -16.60
N PHE A 147 4.06 -11.71 -15.50
CA PHE A 147 4.82 -11.34 -14.30
C PHE A 147 5.33 -12.57 -13.58
N GLN A 148 4.48 -13.60 -13.48
CA GLN A 148 4.88 -14.92 -12.98
C GLN A 148 5.94 -15.59 -13.87
N GLN A 149 5.81 -15.47 -15.19
CA GLN A 149 6.80 -16.00 -16.15
C GLN A 149 8.14 -15.26 -16.09
N ALA A 150 8.13 -13.96 -15.80
CA ALA A 150 9.34 -13.16 -15.62
C ALA A 150 10.18 -13.62 -14.41
N ARG A 151 9.53 -14.24 -13.40
CA ARG A 151 10.09 -14.74 -12.13
C ARG A 151 10.67 -13.66 -11.21
N TYR A 152 11.46 -12.74 -11.73
CA TYR A 152 12.04 -11.62 -11.00
C TYR A 152 12.26 -10.40 -11.90
N GLY A 153 12.44 -9.26 -11.24
CA GLY A 153 12.83 -8.00 -11.84
C GLY A 153 13.82 -7.26 -10.96
N MET A 154 14.36 -6.15 -11.47
CA MET A 154 15.27 -5.27 -10.73
C MET A 154 14.55 -3.98 -10.36
N MET A 155 14.46 -3.67 -9.08
CA MET A 155 14.03 -2.35 -8.62
C MET A 155 15.25 -1.45 -8.44
N VAL A 156 15.17 -0.22 -8.96
CA VAL A 156 16.23 0.77 -8.85
C VAL A 156 15.67 2.06 -8.27
N HIS A 157 16.24 2.47 -7.14
CA HIS A 157 15.91 3.72 -6.47
C HIS A 157 16.84 4.83 -6.96
N TRP A 158 16.39 5.54 -7.98
CA TRP A 158 17.05 6.71 -8.55
C TRP A 158 16.15 7.94 -8.41
N THR A 159 16.58 8.90 -7.59
CA THR A 159 15.72 9.98 -7.07
C THR A 159 16.37 11.35 -7.23
N LYS A 160 15.66 12.41 -6.85
CA LYS A 160 16.21 13.77 -6.76
C LYS A 160 17.44 13.87 -5.84
N GLN A 161 17.54 12.98 -4.86
CA GLN A 161 18.60 12.96 -3.85
C GLN A 161 19.75 12.03 -4.25
N SER A 162 19.60 11.25 -5.32
CA SER A 162 20.66 10.36 -5.79
C SER A 162 21.87 11.15 -6.29
N VAL A 163 23.06 10.67 -5.96
CA VAL A 163 24.34 11.23 -6.37
C VAL A 163 25.14 10.21 -7.17
N PRO A 164 26.03 10.65 -8.08
CA PRO A 164 26.91 9.70 -8.76
C PRO A 164 27.88 9.05 -7.77
N LEU A 165 28.35 7.84 -8.09
CA LEU A 165 29.36 7.14 -7.29
C LEU A 165 30.66 7.97 -7.14
N GLN A 166 30.98 8.77 -8.15
CA GLN A 166 32.15 9.64 -8.20
C GLN A 166 31.78 10.97 -8.84
N GLY A 167 32.36 12.06 -8.34
CA GLY A 167 32.10 13.43 -8.81
C GLY A 167 31.01 14.14 -8.03
N GLU A 168 30.66 15.34 -8.48
CA GLU A 168 29.67 16.20 -7.80
C GLU A 168 28.23 15.78 -8.09
N ALA A 169 27.35 16.02 -7.12
CA ALA A 169 25.91 15.87 -7.30
C ALA A 169 25.41 16.77 -8.45
N LYS A 170 24.63 16.19 -9.36
CA LYS A 170 24.07 16.92 -10.50
C LYS A 170 22.70 17.51 -10.14
N PRO A 171 22.33 18.69 -10.69
CA PRO A 171 20.94 19.11 -10.74
C PRO A 171 20.07 18.04 -11.40
N TYR A 172 18.82 17.87 -10.93
CA TYR A 172 17.98 16.76 -11.37
C TYR A 172 17.74 16.71 -12.88
N GLU A 173 17.38 17.85 -13.48
CA GLU A 173 17.24 18.01 -14.92
C GLU A 173 18.47 17.52 -15.69
N GLN A 174 19.67 17.87 -15.21
CA GLN A 174 20.93 17.44 -15.82
C GLN A 174 21.17 15.95 -15.61
N ALA A 175 20.87 15.42 -14.42
CA ALA A 175 20.99 13.99 -14.13
C ALA A 175 20.06 13.15 -15.02
N VAL A 176 18.83 13.63 -15.28
CA VAL A 176 17.88 13.01 -16.23
C VAL A 176 18.44 13.10 -17.66
N ALA A 177 18.93 14.28 -18.07
CA ALA A 177 19.49 14.49 -19.40
C ALA A 177 20.69 13.57 -19.68
N ASP A 178 21.56 13.37 -18.69
CA ASP A 178 22.79 12.58 -18.81
C ASP A 178 22.59 11.07 -18.64
N PHE A 179 21.39 10.61 -18.29
CA PHE A 179 21.15 9.20 -18.00
C PHE A 179 21.36 8.32 -19.25
N ASP A 180 22.35 7.43 -19.21
CA ASP A 180 22.61 6.50 -20.31
C ASP A 180 21.62 5.32 -20.28
N VAL A 181 20.51 5.50 -20.99
CA VAL A 181 19.41 4.53 -21.04
C VAL A 181 19.80 3.23 -21.73
N GLU A 182 20.63 3.27 -22.78
CA GLU A 182 20.99 2.06 -23.51
C GLU A 182 22.00 1.24 -22.70
N ALA A 183 22.98 1.88 -22.05
CA ALA A 183 23.88 1.18 -21.13
C ALA A 183 23.12 0.59 -19.94
N PHE A 184 22.19 1.35 -19.34
CA PHE A 184 21.35 0.86 -18.25
C PHE A 184 20.51 -0.35 -18.67
N ALA A 185 19.80 -0.27 -19.81
CA ALA A 185 18.97 -1.34 -20.30
C ALA A 185 19.78 -2.61 -20.63
N GLU A 186 21.00 -2.44 -21.14
CA GLU A 186 21.93 -3.56 -21.38
C GLU A 186 22.37 -4.21 -20.08
N GLN A 187 22.72 -3.40 -19.07
CA GLN A 187 23.07 -3.91 -17.75
C GLN A 187 21.90 -4.71 -17.14
N MET A 188 20.69 -4.14 -17.16
CA MET A 188 19.49 -4.83 -16.64
C MET A 188 19.22 -6.13 -17.39
N LYS A 189 19.41 -6.16 -18.71
CA LYS A 189 19.26 -7.39 -19.50
C LYS A 189 20.29 -8.45 -19.13
N SER A 190 21.54 -8.06 -18.90
CA SER A 190 22.60 -9.01 -18.54
C SER A 190 22.36 -9.69 -17.19
N THR A 191 21.56 -9.10 -16.30
CA THR A 191 21.13 -9.75 -15.04
C THR A 191 20.18 -10.93 -15.26
N GLY A 192 19.50 -11.01 -16.41
CA GLY A 192 18.43 -11.98 -16.69
C GLY A 192 17.02 -11.56 -16.26
N ALA A 193 16.86 -10.38 -15.65
CA ALA A 193 15.58 -9.86 -15.19
C ALA A 193 14.55 -9.73 -16.33
N GLY A 194 13.27 -10.00 -16.02
CA GLY A 194 12.17 -9.83 -16.98
C GLY A 194 11.55 -8.43 -16.97
N PHE A 195 11.78 -7.65 -15.92
CA PHE A 195 11.27 -6.29 -15.78
C PHE A 195 12.16 -5.42 -14.88
N VAL A 196 11.98 -4.11 -14.98
CA VAL A 196 12.59 -3.11 -14.11
C VAL A 196 11.49 -2.33 -13.40
N VAL A 197 11.66 -2.05 -12.11
CA VAL A 197 10.88 -1.05 -11.38
C VAL A 197 11.74 0.20 -11.20
N PHE A 198 11.36 1.30 -11.84
CA PHE A 198 12.14 2.55 -11.82
C PHE A 198 11.39 3.64 -11.04
N THR A 199 12.10 4.34 -10.16
CA THR A 199 11.51 5.38 -9.32
C THR A 199 11.09 6.62 -10.11
N THR A 200 9.84 7.04 -9.92
CA THR A 200 9.34 8.33 -10.42
C THR A 200 9.25 9.39 -9.33
N SER A 201 9.11 9.01 -8.07
CA SER A 201 9.10 9.92 -6.91
C SER A 201 9.47 9.14 -5.66
N HIS A 202 10.34 9.69 -4.79
CA HIS A 202 10.67 9.15 -3.47
C HIS A 202 11.22 10.27 -2.60
N ALA A 203 10.65 10.45 -1.41
CA ALA A 203 10.86 11.57 -0.49
C ALA A 203 10.55 12.96 -1.10
N MET A 204 11.32 13.37 -2.11
CA MET A 204 11.11 14.55 -2.94
C MET A 204 10.30 14.21 -4.19
N HIS A 205 9.28 15.01 -4.48
CA HIS A 205 8.34 14.79 -5.57
C HIS A 205 8.82 15.46 -6.86
N TYR A 206 9.77 14.82 -7.52
CA TYR A 206 10.29 15.21 -8.84
C TYR A 206 10.05 14.09 -9.84
N PHE A 207 9.54 14.43 -11.03
CA PHE A 207 9.27 13.45 -12.08
C PHE A 207 10.34 13.53 -13.19
N PRO A 208 10.91 12.40 -13.66
CA PRO A 208 12.00 12.40 -14.66
C PRO A 208 11.48 12.56 -16.10
N GLY A 209 10.51 13.45 -16.30
CA GLY A 209 9.91 13.75 -17.59
C GLY A 209 8.96 14.93 -17.52
N PRO A 210 8.40 15.36 -18.66
CA PRO A 210 7.40 16.42 -18.66
C PRO A 210 6.12 15.89 -18.02
N LEU A 211 5.47 16.64 -17.14
CA LEU A 211 4.22 16.20 -16.49
C LEU A 211 3.34 17.40 -16.15
N LYS A 212 2.38 17.69 -17.03
CA LYS A 212 1.59 18.93 -16.95
C LYS A 212 0.79 19.01 -15.66
N SER A 213 0.25 17.88 -15.21
CA SER A 213 -0.49 17.80 -13.96
C SER A 213 0.34 18.13 -12.72
N LEU A 214 1.65 17.82 -12.72
CA LEU A 214 2.55 18.19 -11.63
C LEU A 214 2.95 19.67 -11.75
N ASP A 215 3.31 20.11 -12.96
CA ASP A 215 3.65 21.51 -13.21
C ASP A 215 2.50 22.47 -12.87
N ALA A 216 1.24 22.02 -13.00
CA ALA A 216 0.06 22.82 -12.66
C ALA A 216 -0.05 23.11 -11.15
N ILE A 217 0.51 22.27 -10.28
CA ILE A 217 0.47 22.45 -8.82
C ILE A 217 1.79 22.93 -8.23
N LEU A 218 2.91 22.51 -8.84
CA LEU A 218 4.25 22.86 -8.38
C LEU A 218 5.24 22.85 -9.56
N PRO A 219 5.35 23.96 -10.30
CA PRO A 219 6.29 24.09 -11.42
C PRO A 219 7.75 23.84 -11.02
N GLY A 220 8.57 23.36 -11.96
CA GLY A 220 10.00 23.15 -11.74
C GLY A 220 10.35 21.81 -11.07
N ARG A 221 9.37 20.90 -10.98
CA ARG A 221 9.52 19.55 -10.45
C ARG A 221 9.56 18.47 -11.53
N THR A 222 9.61 18.87 -12.79
CA THR A 222 9.62 18.01 -13.97
C THR A 222 10.91 18.17 -14.76
N ALA A 223 11.16 17.25 -15.69
CA ALA A 223 12.32 17.30 -16.57
C ALA A 223 11.91 17.45 -18.05
N LYS A 224 12.76 18.06 -18.89
CA LYS A 224 12.44 18.19 -20.33
C LYS A 224 12.51 16.86 -21.08
N ARG A 225 13.51 16.04 -20.76
CA ARG A 225 13.67 14.71 -21.35
C ARG A 225 12.66 13.77 -20.71
N ASP A 226 11.91 13.04 -21.54
CA ASP A 226 11.01 11.98 -21.08
C ASP A 226 11.80 10.67 -20.86
N LEU A 227 12.44 10.55 -19.70
CA LEU A 227 13.25 9.38 -19.37
C LEU A 227 12.43 8.09 -19.25
N PRO A 228 11.22 8.07 -18.65
CA PRO A 228 10.39 6.87 -18.64
C PRO A 228 10.05 6.36 -20.04
N ALA A 229 9.75 7.25 -21.00
CA ALA A 229 9.54 6.84 -22.40
C ALA A 229 10.79 6.21 -23.03
N ASP A 230 11.96 6.82 -22.81
CA ASP A 230 13.23 6.27 -23.29
C ASP A 230 13.52 4.88 -22.69
N LEU A 231 13.34 4.74 -21.36
CA LEU A 231 13.50 3.48 -20.64
C LEU A 231 12.54 2.40 -21.16
N ALA A 232 11.26 2.74 -21.30
CA ALA A 232 10.25 1.81 -21.80
C ALA A 232 10.62 1.28 -23.19
N LYS A 233 11.08 2.16 -24.08
CA LYS A 233 11.55 1.79 -25.43
C LYS A 233 12.79 0.90 -25.38
N ALA A 234 13.82 1.27 -24.61
CA ALA A 234 15.09 0.55 -24.56
C ALA A 234 14.96 -0.83 -23.89
N LEU A 235 14.17 -0.94 -22.82
CA LEU A 235 13.84 -2.21 -22.17
C LEU A 235 12.98 -3.08 -23.09
N GLY A 236 12.00 -2.48 -23.77
CA GLY A 236 11.13 -3.18 -24.73
C GLY A 236 11.91 -3.85 -25.87
N LYS A 237 12.92 -3.18 -26.44
CA LYS A 237 13.83 -3.76 -27.45
C LYS A 237 14.52 -5.06 -26.97
N ARG A 238 14.68 -5.21 -25.65
CA ARG A 238 15.37 -6.34 -24.99
C ARG A 238 14.39 -7.38 -24.43
N GLY A 239 13.10 -7.22 -24.70
CA GLY A 239 12.03 -8.07 -24.21
C GLY A 239 11.74 -7.90 -22.71
N MET A 240 12.16 -6.77 -22.13
CA MET A 240 11.93 -6.44 -20.72
C MET A 240 10.77 -5.46 -20.59
N LYS A 241 10.10 -5.49 -19.44
CA LYS A 241 8.98 -4.59 -19.12
C LYS A 241 9.38 -3.51 -18.13
N LEU A 242 8.70 -2.37 -18.17
CA LEU A 242 8.89 -1.27 -17.23
C LEU A 242 7.73 -1.19 -16.23
N PHE A 243 8.08 -1.09 -14.96
CA PHE A 243 7.23 -0.64 -13.86
C PHE A 243 7.73 0.71 -13.38
N LEU A 244 6.82 1.53 -12.87
CA LEU A 244 7.17 2.77 -12.19
C LEU A 244 6.84 2.65 -10.71
N TYR A 245 7.81 3.02 -9.87
CA TYR A 245 7.62 3.19 -8.43
C TYR A 245 7.19 4.62 -8.14
N TYR A 246 6.17 4.80 -7.29
CA TYR A 246 5.66 6.11 -6.90
C TYR A 246 5.44 6.18 -5.40
N HIS A 247 6.01 7.19 -4.77
CA HIS A 247 5.77 7.55 -3.37
C HIS A 247 4.87 8.79 -3.28
N LEU A 248 3.91 8.81 -2.34
CA LEU A 248 2.94 9.91 -2.16
C LEU A 248 3.55 11.23 -1.71
N GLY A 249 4.77 11.21 -1.19
CA GLY A 249 5.48 12.38 -0.66
C GLY A 249 5.89 12.16 0.79
N ALA A 250 7.02 12.73 1.18
CA ALA A 250 7.53 12.64 2.54
C ALA A 250 7.76 14.03 3.15
N HIS A 251 8.08 14.06 4.44
CA HIS A 251 8.36 15.28 5.19
C HIS A 251 9.48 16.15 4.59
N ASP A 252 10.36 15.54 3.79
CA ASP A 252 11.48 16.20 3.14
C ASP A 252 11.04 17.21 2.07
N ASP A 253 9.82 17.10 1.54
CA ASP A 253 9.29 17.96 0.48
C ASP A 253 8.06 18.77 0.92
N ALA A 254 8.27 19.64 1.91
CA ALA A 254 7.20 20.47 2.48
C ALA A 254 6.42 21.28 1.42
N GLU A 255 7.09 21.75 0.36
CA GLU A 255 6.44 22.48 -0.74
C GLU A 255 5.43 21.59 -1.48
N TYR A 256 5.81 20.36 -1.80
CA TYR A 256 4.89 19.42 -2.44
C TYR A 256 3.75 19.01 -1.52
N LEU A 257 4.04 18.71 -0.24
CA LEU A 257 2.99 18.35 0.72
C LEU A 257 1.96 19.48 0.87
N GLN A 258 2.42 20.74 0.88
CA GLN A 258 1.55 21.91 0.89
C GLN A 258 0.75 22.05 -0.42
N ALA A 259 1.41 21.99 -1.58
CA ALA A 259 0.79 22.20 -2.88
C ALA A 259 -0.27 21.12 -3.21
N SER A 260 0.04 19.87 -2.88
CA SER A 260 -0.85 18.73 -3.11
C SER A 260 -2.07 18.69 -2.19
N GLY A 261 -2.08 19.46 -1.08
CA GLY A 261 -3.12 19.36 -0.06
C GLY A 261 -2.96 18.14 0.85
N PHE A 262 -1.75 17.61 1.00
CA PHE A 262 -1.46 16.40 1.80
C PHE A 262 -1.95 16.49 3.25
N TRP A 263 -1.99 17.69 3.84
CA TRP A 263 -2.39 17.90 5.23
C TRP A 263 -3.88 18.21 5.41
N GLU A 264 -4.64 18.33 4.31
CA GLU A 264 -6.06 18.63 4.36
C GLU A 264 -6.87 17.41 4.85
N THR A 265 -7.87 17.64 5.70
CA THR A 265 -8.78 16.58 6.17
C THR A 265 -9.64 16.04 5.03
N ASP A 266 -10.11 16.92 4.14
CA ASP A 266 -10.74 16.52 2.89
C ASP A 266 -9.66 16.16 1.87
N THR A 267 -9.55 14.88 1.58
CA THR A 267 -8.50 14.33 0.70
C THR A 267 -8.88 14.39 -0.78
N THR A 268 -10.00 15.01 -1.14
CA THR A 268 -10.48 15.13 -2.53
C THR A 268 -9.45 15.82 -3.42
N LYS A 269 -8.88 16.94 -2.97
CA LYS A 269 -7.85 17.67 -3.72
C LYS A 269 -6.58 16.83 -3.89
N PHE A 270 -6.11 16.22 -2.79
CA PHE A 270 -4.91 15.39 -2.78
C PHE A 270 -5.01 14.20 -3.75
N PHE A 271 -6.07 13.41 -3.63
CA PHE A 271 -6.26 12.27 -4.53
C PHE A 271 -6.65 12.71 -5.95
N GLY A 272 -7.30 13.86 -6.13
CA GLY A 272 -7.55 14.43 -7.46
C GLY A 272 -6.25 14.78 -8.22
N HIS A 273 -5.28 15.40 -7.53
CA HIS A 273 -3.96 15.65 -8.08
C HIS A 273 -3.20 14.34 -8.37
N TRP A 274 -3.23 13.38 -7.44
CA TRP A 274 -2.67 12.04 -7.65
C TRP A 274 -3.24 11.39 -8.92
N GLN A 275 -4.56 11.38 -9.07
CA GLN A 275 -5.23 10.75 -10.21
C GLN A 275 -4.89 11.44 -11.53
N SER A 276 -4.75 12.75 -11.51
CA SER A 276 -4.34 13.52 -12.70
C SER A 276 -2.93 13.14 -13.16
N MET A 277 -1.97 13.10 -12.23
CA MET A 277 -0.59 12.67 -12.52
C MET A 277 -0.51 11.24 -13.03
N ILE A 278 -1.14 10.31 -12.31
CA ILE A 278 -1.08 8.89 -12.65
C ILE A 278 -1.81 8.57 -13.96
N SER A 279 -2.93 9.24 -14.24
CA SER A 279 -3.65 9.06 -15.51
C SER A 279 -2.88 9.65 -16.69
N GLU A 280 -2.31 10.86 -16.56
CA GLU A 280 -1.49 11.47 -17.63
C GLU A 280 -0.31 10.56 -18.01
N ILE A 281 0.37 9.99 -17.01
CA ILE A 281 1.47 9.04 -17.21
C ILE A 281 0.96 7.75 -17.88
N GLY A 282 -0.12 7.18 -17.35
CA GLY A 282 -0.69 5.93 -17.83
C GLY A 282 -1.19 6.03 -19.28
N GLU A 283 -1.83 7.13 -19.65
CA GLU A 283 -2.32 7.40 -21.01
C GLU A 283 -1.17 7.62 -21.98
N ARG A 284 -0.13 8.35 -21.57
CA ARG A 284 1.05 8.61 -22.40
C ARG A 284 1.80 7.33 -22.77
N TYR A 285 2.02 6.44 -21.80
CA TYR A 285 2.85 5.26 -22.02
C TYR A 285 2.04 4.02 -22.43
N GLY A 286 0.73 3.99 -22.19
CA GLY A 286 -0.13 2.89 -22.60
C GLY A 286 0.39 1.53 -22.10
N ASP A 287 0.50 0.57 -23.00
CA ASP A 287 0.97 -0.79 -22.74
C ASP A 287 2.50 -0.91 -22.54
N GLN A 288 3.27 0.14 -22.87
CA GLN A 288 4.71 0.19 -22.61
C GLN A 288 5.01 0.32 -21.10
N LEU A 289 4.06 0.86 -20.33
CA LEU A 289 4.09 0.84 -18.87
C LEU A 289 3.33 -0.39 -18.36
N ALA A 290 4.07 -1.43 -17.99
CA ALA A 290 3.51 -2.71 -17.60
C ALA A 290 2.94 -2.71 -16.17
N GLY A 291 3.40 -1.82 -15.29
CA GLY A 291 2.88 -1.76 -13.93
C GLY A 291 3.30 -0.58 -13.07
N TRP A 292 2.63 -0.49 -11.93
CA TRP A 292 2.88 0.45 -10.86
C TRP A 292 3.24 -0.29 -9.57
N TRP A 293 4.17 0.31 -8.83
CA TRP A 293 4.47 -0.02 -7.45
C TRP A 293 4.25 1.26 -6.63
N PHE A 294 3.07 1.41 -6.02
CA PHE A 294 2.74 2.56 -5.19
C PHE A 294 3.19 2.28 -3.76
N ASP A 295 4.06 3.12 -3.19
CA ASP A 295 4.52 2.94 -1.83
C ASP A 295 3.46 3.36 -0.80
N ASP A 296 3.64 3.00 0.47
CA ASP A 296 2.87 3.50 1.61
C ASP A 296 1.34 3.31 1.53
N GLY A 297 0.88 2.30 0.80
CA GLY A 297 -0.53 1.92 0.70
C GLY A 297 -1.22 1.80 2.06
N SER A 298 -0.60 1.10 3.01
CA SER A 298 -1.18 0.91 4.35
C SER A 298 -0.88 2.04 5.32
N THR A 299 0.23 2.74 5.13
CA THR A 299 0.75 3.73 6.08
C THR A 299 0.29 5.15 5.75
N ASN A 300 -0.03 5.47 4.50
CA ASN A 300 -0.47 6.79 4.04
C ASN A 300 -1.78 6.82 3.27
N TYR A 301 -2.00 5.91 2.33
CA TYR A 301 -3.27 5.93 1.57
C TYR A 301 -4.44 5.51 2.45
N TYR A 302 -4.24 4.46 3.25
CA TYR A 302 -5.30 3.81 4.01
C TYR A 302 -5.97 4.74 5.00
N TYR A 303 -5.24 5.30 5.99
CA TYR A 303 -5.84 6.16 7.02
C TYR A 303 -6.46 7.46 6.46
N ARG A 304 -6.05 7.87 5.24
CA ARG A 304 -6.60 9.01 4.49
C ARG A 304 -7.88 8.70 3.73
N SER A 305 -8.43 7.51 3.90
CA SER A 305 -9.63 7.04 3.21
C SER A 305 -9.52 7.10 1.69
N ALA A 306 -8.38 6.63 1.15
CA ALA A 306 -8.13 6.61 -0.29
C ALA A 306 -9.31 6.03 -1.10
N PRO A 307 -9.74 6.69 -2.19
CA PRO A 307 -10.85 6.24 -3.03
C PRO A 307 -10.39 5.10 -3.97
N TRP A 308 -10.08 3.94 -3.39
CA TRP A 308 -9.33 2.84 -4.02
C TRP A 308 -9.74 2.46 -5.44
N GLU A 309 -11.03 2.32 -5.70
CA GLU A 309 -11.54 2.00 -7.04
C GLU A 309 -11.20 3.09 -8.05
N SER A 310 -11.33 4.35 -7.65
CA SER A 310 -11.03 5.53 -8.45
C SER A 310 -9.52 5.63 -8.71
N LEU A 311 -8.70 5.36 -7.69
CA LEU A 311 -7.24 5.33 -7.83
C LEU A 311 -6.79 4.21 -8.77
N ALA A 312 -7.36 3.01 -8.63
CA ALA A 312 -7.04 1.88 -9.51
C ALA A 312 -7.47 2.13 -10.97
N LYS A 313 -8.58 2.84 -11.20
CA LYS A 313 -9.00 3.27 -12.54
C LYS A 313 -7.97 4.23 -13.16
N ALA A 314 -7.55 5.25 -12.42
CA ALA A 314 -6.51 6.17 -12.86
C ALA A 314 -5.17 5.45 -13.13
N ALA A 315 -4.76 4.54 -12.24
CA ALA A 315 -3.55 3.72 -12.43
C ALA A 315 -3.60 2.84 -13.69
N LYS A 316 -4.79 2.43 -14.15
CA LYS A 316 -5.00 1.62 -15.36
C LYS A 316 -5.38 2.46 -16.60
N ALA A 317 -5.40 3.79 -16.51
CA ALA A 317 -5.69 4.67 -17.65
C ALA A 317 -4.71 4.41 -18.80
N GLY A 318 -5.20 4.32 -20.04
CA GLY A 318 -4.41 3.96 -21.21
C GLY A 318 -4.07 2.46 -21.37
N PHE A 319 -4.18 1.63 -20.31
CA PHE A 319 -3.95 0.18 -20.41
C PHE A 319 -4.58 -0.61 -19.25
N ALA A 320 -5.72 -1.27 -19.51
CA ALA A 320 -6.48 -1.99 -18.49
C ALA A 320 -5.74 -3.19 -17.86
N GLN A 321 -4.77 -3.78 -18.57
CA GLN A 321 -3.96 -4.90 -18.08
C GLN A 321 -2.68 -4.46 -17.36
N ARG A 322 -2.51 -3.16 -17.09
CA ARG A 322 -1.42 -2.66 -16.25
C ARG A 322 -1.53 -3.24 -14.85
N MET A 323 -0.43 -3.78 -14.33
CA MET A 323 -0.39 -4.29 -12.96
C MET A 323 -0.30 -3.15 -11.95
N VAL A 324 -1.07 -3.21 -10.89
CA VAL A 324 -1.16 -2.18 -9.85
C VAL A 324 -1.07 -2.85 -8.49
N SER A 325 -0.21 -2.32 -7.63
CA SER A 325 -0.19 -2.69 -6.22
C SER A 325 0.12 -1.47 -5.36
N PHE A 326 -0.51 -1.40 -4.19
CA PHE A 326 -0.21 -0.43 -3.16
C PHE A 326 0.49 -1.15 -2.01
N ASN A 327 1.67 -0.70 -1.67
CA ASN A 327 2.57 -1.38 -0.76
C ASN A 327 2.01 -1.34 0.67
N ALA A 328 1.97 -2.50 1.31
CA ALA A 328 1.53 -2.60 2.69
C ALA A 328 2.68 -2.49 3.69
N TRP A 329 3.94 -2.44 3.21
CA TRP A 329 5.10 -2.79 4.00
C TRP A 329 4.85 -4.12 4.74
N GLU A 330 5.04 -4.16 6.06
CA GLU A 330 4.72 -5.31 6.92
C GLU A 330 3.27 -5.32 7.45
N LEU A 331 2.42 -4.36 7.06
CA LEU A 331 1.04 -4.23 7.53
C LEU A 331 0.06 -5.07 6.70
N ASN A 332 -1.24 -4.97 7.00
CA ASN A 332 -2.26 -5.62 6.17
C ASN A 332 -2.35 -4.99 4.78
N ASN A 333 -2.80 -5.78 3.82
CA ASN A 333 -3.28 -5.29 2.54
C ASN A 333 -4.34 -4.17 2.72
N PRO A 334 -4.14 -2.97 2.16
CA PRO A 334 -5.04 -1.82 2.37
C PRO A 334 -6.29 -1.85 1.50
N THR A 335 -6.29 -2.61 0.38
CA THR A 335 -7.45 -2.67 -0.50
C THR A 335 -7.50 -3.93 -1.38
N SER A 336 -8.69 -4.26 -1.88
CA SER A 336 -8.87 -5.36 -2.83
C SER A 336 -8.51 -4.98 -4.27
N PHE A 337 -8.36 -3.69 -4.58
CA PHE A 337 -8.07 -3.16 -5.92
C PHE A 337 -6.57 -3.26 -6.27
N HIS A 338 -5.96 -4.42 -6.00
CA HIS A 338 -4.57 -4.78 -6.32
C HIS A 338 -4.51 -5.97 -7.29
N ASP A 339 -3.42 -6.05 -8.03
CA ASP A 339 -3.10 -7.14 -8.96
C ASP A 339 -2.07 -8.13 -8.39
N TYR A 340 -1.25 -7.72 -7.43
CA TYR A 340 -0.20 -8.54 -6.78
C TYR A 340 0.11 -8.00 -5.38
N CYS A 341 0.86 -8.75 -4.57
CA CYS A 341 1.45 -8.29 -3.31
C CYS A 341 2.86 -7.74 -3.58
N THR A 342 3.19 -6.54 -3.10
CA THR A 342 4.50 -5.88 -3.31
C THR A 342 5.67 -6.59 -2.65
N GLY A 343 5.44 -7.28 -1.53
CA GLY A 343 6.43 -8.12 -0.88
C GLY A 343 7.59 -7.39 -0.21
N GLU A 344 7.46 -6.09 0.10
CA GLU A 344 8.50 -5.38 0.84
C GLU A 344 8.74 -6.05 2.21
N ALA A 345 10.00 -6.18 2.60
CA ALA A 345 10.44 -6.85 3.82
C ALA A 345 10.02 -8.35 3.91
N CYS A 346 9.64 -8.98 2.80
CA CYS A 346 9.38 -10.41 2.74
C CYS A 346 10.68 -11.20 2.55
N TYR A 347 11.29 -11.63 3.65
CA TYR A 347 12.56 -12.38 3.63
C TYR A 347 12.39 -13.92 3.66
N ASP A 348 11.19 -14.44 3.93
CA ASP A 348 10.95 -15.89 3.90
C ASP A 348 10.66 -16.34 2.45
N PRO A 349 11.40 -17.35 1.92
CA PRO A 349 11.18 -17.86 0.56
C PRO A 349 9.78 -18.47 0.35
N ARG A 350 9.04 -18.78 1.42
CA ARG A 350 7.64 -19.22 1.39
C ARG A 350 6.66 -18.05 1.50
N GLY A 351 7.09 -16.82 1.20
CA GLY A 351 6.25 -15.62 1.23
C GLY A 351 6.03 -15.09 2.64
N ILE A 352 5.14 -14.11 2.78
CA ILE A 352 4.81 -13.47 4.06
C ILE A 352 4.46 -14.54 5.10
N ASP A 353 5.23 -14.55 6.20
CA ASP A 353 5.10 -15.47 7.34
C ASP A 353 5.09 -16.96 6.98
N GLY A 354 5.75 -17.30 5.86
CA GLY A 354 5.88 -18.67 5.37
C GLY A 354 4.57 -19.33 4.94
N LEU A 355 3.57 -18.53 4.55
CA LEU A 355 2.22 -18.97 4.22
C LEU A 355 2.12 -19.81 2.93
N LEU A 356 3.06 -19.67 2.00
CA LEU A 356 2.99 -20.32 0.69
C LEU A 356 3.57 -21.73 0.73
N LYS A 357 2.84 -22.64 0.10
CA LYS A 357 3.28 -23.99 -0.22
C LYS A 357 3.47 -24.15 -1.73
N PRO A 358 4.25 -25.14 -2.19
CA PRO A 358 4.43 -25.39 -3.62
C PRO A 358 3.10 -25.54 -4.40
N GLU A 359 2.09 -26.16 -3.80
CA GLU A 359 0.76 -26.36 -4.39
C GLU A 359 -0.05 -25.06 -4.58
N ASP A 360 0.29 -24.00 -3.85
CA ASP A 360 -0.40 -22.70 -3.95
C ASP A 360 0.01 -21.93 -5.22
N ARG A 361 1.04 -22.40 -5.93
CA ARG A 361 1.54 -21.85 -7.21
C ARG A 361 1.80 -20.34 -7.14
N GLY A 362 2.30 -19.86 -6.01
CA GLY A 362 2.64 -18.46 -5.78
C GLY A 362 1.43 -17.54 -5.60
N ILE A 363 0.27 -18.07 -5.24
CA ILE A 363 -0.91 -17.28 -4.83
C ILE A 363 -1.10 -17.44 -3.32
N TYR A 364 -1.27 -16.35 -2.57
CA TYR A 364 -1.51 -16.48 -1.14
C TYR A 364 -2.83 -17.21 -0.85
N PRO A 365 -2.83 -18.31 -0.06
CA PRO A 365 -4.05 -19.07 0.23
C PRO A 365 -4.93 -18.41 1.30
N SER A 366 -4.34 -17.57 2.15
CA SER A 366 -5.00 -16.97 3.32
C SER A 366 -4.35 -15.64 3.71
N GLY A 367 -4.84 -15.03 4.81
CA GLY A 367 -4.37 -13.74 5.30
C GLY A 367 -4.92 -12.56 4.50
N THR A 368 -4.40 -11.37 4.78
CA THR A 368 -4.89 -10.11 4.17
C THR A 368 -4.56 -10.00 2.67
N HIS A 369 -3.58 -10.78 2.20
CA HIS A 369 -3.14 -10.86 0.81
C HIS A 369 -3.76 -12.05 0.04
N ALA A 370 -4.71 -12.77 0.62
CA ALA A 370 -5.31 -13.97 0.02
C ALA A 370 -5.80 -13.73 -1.42
N GLY A 371 -5.47 -14.67 -2.31
CA GLY A 371 -5.84 -14.63 -3.72
C GLY A 371 -5.06 -13.63 -4.57
N LEU A 372 -3.97 -13.05 -4.05
CA LEU A 372 -3.01 -12.25 -4.82
C LEU A 372 -1.78 -13.08 -5.18
N PRO A 373 -1.19 -12.87 -6.37
CA PRO A 373 0.17 -13.28 -6.66
C PRO A 373 1.14 -12.77 -5.60
N ALA A 374 1.92 -13.68 -5.04
CA ALA A 374 2.99 -13.38 -4.12
C ALA A 374 4.20 -12.83 -4.86
N SER A 375 4.86 -11.86 -4.26
CA SER A 375 6.21 -11.45 -4.62
C SER A 375 6.99 -11.10 -3.34
N ALA A 376 8.30 -10.97 -3.47
CA ALA A 376 9.19 -10.50 -2.44
C ALA A 376 10.09 -9.41 -3.04
N CYS A 377 10.21 -8.29 -2.35
CA CYS A 377 11.12 -7.20 -2.71
C CYS A 377 12.32 -7.26 -1.75
N LEU A 378 13.43 -7.79 -2.25
CA LEU A 378 14.65 -8.02 -1.48
C LEU A 378 15.65 -6.90 -1.75
N ILE A 379 16.20 -6.30 -0.69
CA ILE A 379 17.23 -5.28 -0.82
C ILE A 379 18.56 -6.00 -1.10
N ALA A 380 19.18 -5.68 -2.24
CA ALA A 380 20.48 -6.23 -2.63
C ALA A 380 21.67 -5.36 -2.18
N ASP A 381 21.43 -4.07 -1.96
CA ASP A 381 22.43 -3.09 -1.50
C ASP A 381 22.29 -2.82 0.01
N SER A 382 23.17 -2.01 0.58
CA SER A 382 23.14 -1.67 2.02
C SER A 382 21.98 -0.78 2.44
N ASN A 383 21.34 -0.08 1.48
CA ASN A 383 20.20 0.82 1.71
C ASN A 383 19.37 1.01 0.43
N TRP A 384 18.18 1.60 0.56
CA TRP A 384 17.29 1.92 -0.56
C TRP A 384 17.83 2.99 -1.49
N VAL A 385 18.43 4.07 -0.97
CA VAL A 385 18.92 5.19 -1.80
C VAL A 385 20.38 5.46 -1.50
N HIS A 386 21.20 5.57 -2.53
CA HIS A 386 22.55 6.12 -2.43
C HIS A 386 22.49 7.65 -2.48
N THR A 387 22.60 8.28 -1.32
CA THR A 387 22.62 9.75 -1.15
C THR A 387 23.99 10.21 -0.62
N ALA A 388 24.26 11.51 -0.75
CA ALA A 388 25.47 12.14 -0.21
C ALA A 388 25.61 12.01 1.31
#